data_AF-A0A7C2HUH3-F1
#
_entry.id   AF-A0A7C2HUH3-F1
#
_cell.length_a   1.000
_cell.length_b   1.000
_cell.length_c   1.000
_cell.angle_alpha   90.00
_cell.angle_beta   90.00
_cell.angle_gamma   90.00
#
_symmetry.space_group_name_H-M   'P 1'
#
loop_
_entity.id
_entity.type
_entity.pdbx_description
1 polymer ?
#
loop_
_entity_poly.entity_id
_entity_poly.type
_entity_poly.pdbx_seq_one_letter_code
_entity_poly.pdbx_strand_id
1 'polypeptide(L)'
;MLGNRLPPFVREHYEHHEWRHASAILSQDFPDEWGDLLALLQELRLKKSWISVGGGNKSQLAAFVDGFLSRRGWIVSHAVV
;
A
#
# COMPACT_ATOMS: atom_id res chain seq x y z
N MET A 1 4.36 18.85 1.45
CA MET A 1 3.42 18.86 0.29
C MET A 1 2.68 17.53 0.12
N LEU A 2 3.22 16.42 0.66
CA LEU A 2 2.58 15.10 0.71
C LEU A 2 1.08 15.14 1.06
N GLY A 3 0.68 15.85 2.12
CA GLY A 3 -0.73 15.92 2.54
C GLY A 3 -1.70 16.47 1.48
N ASN A 4 -1.24 17.24 0.49
CA ASN A 4 -2.14 17.69 -0.59
C ASN A 4 -2.30 16.66 -1.72
N ARG A 5 -1.42 15.65 -1.76
CA ARG A 5 -1.44 14.56 -2.74
C ARG A 5 -2.10 13.28 -2.21
N LEU A 6 -2.47 13.27 -0.93
CA LEU A 6 -3.13 12.13 -0.29
C LEU A 6 -4.66 12.32 -0.30
N PRO A 7 -5.44 11.28 -0.64
CA PRO A 7 -6.88 11.29 -0.44
C PRO A 7 -7.25 11.57 1.02
N PRO A 8 -8.41 12.21 1.30
CA PRO A 8 -8.84 12.51 2.67
C PRO A 8 -8.78 11.30 3.61
N PHE A 9 -9.31 10.17 3.15
CA PHE A 9 -9.28 8.92 3.91
C PHE A 9 -7.85 8.52 4.32
N VAL A 10 -6.88 8.61 3.42
CA VAL A 10 -5.50 8.23 3.73
C VAL A 10 -4.88 9.18 4.75
N ARG A 11 -5.17 10.47 4.67
CA ARG A 11 -4.67 11.46 5.64
C ARG A 11 -5.20 11.26 7.04
N GLU A 12 -6.47 10.89 7.16
CA GLU A 12 -7.17 10.79 8.44
C GLU A 12 -6.88 9.47 9.15
N HIS A 13 -6.56 8.42 8.41
CA HIS A 13 -6.39 7.07 8.95
C HIS A 13 -4.95 6.55 8.96
N TYR A 14 -3.99 7.27 8.35
CA TYR A 14 -2.58 6.86 8.30
C TYR A 14 -1.63 7.99 8.70
N GLU A 15 -0.60 7.61 9.45
CA GLU A 15 0.58 8.43 9.64
C GLU A 15 1.41 8.44 8.35
N HIS A 16 1.82 9.63 7.93
CA HIS A 16 2.50 9.81 6.66
C HIS A 16 3.71 10.72 6.83
N HIS A 17 4.84 10.26 6.31
CA HIS A 17 6.12 10.95 6.40
C HIS A 17 6.76 11.00 5.02
N GLU A 18 7.34 12.16 4.67
CA GLU A 18 7.97 12.39 3.38
C GLU A 18 9.47 12.61 3.56
N TRP A 19 10.29 11.82 2.86
CA TRP A 19 11.73 12.06 2.71
C TRP A 19 12.05 12.34 1.25
N ARG A 20 12.97 13.29 1.02
CA ARG A 20 13.52 13.63 -0.31
C ARG A 20 12.46 13.79 -1.41
N HIS A 21 11.31 14.38 -1.07
CA HIS A 21 10.19 14.62 -2.01
C HIS A 21 9.67 13.37 -2.73
N ALA A 22 9.71 12.20 -2.08
CA ALA A 22 9.27 10.94 -2.68
C ALA A 22 7.86 11.01 -3.31
N SER A 23 6.92 11.74 -2.70
CA SER A 23 5.57 11.86 -3.28
C SER A 23 5.54 12.64 -4.59
N ALA A 24 6.43 13.62 -4.76
CA ALA A 24 6.54 14.37 -6.00
C ALA A 24 7.08 13.48 -7.12
N ILE A 25 8.16 12.73 -6.85
CA ILE A 25 8.76 11.79 -7.79
C ILE A 25 7.75 10.73 -8.20
N LEU A 26 7.12 10.05 -7.24
CA LEU A 26 6.15 9.00 -7.52
C LEU A 26 4.94 9.54 -8.32
N SER A 27 4.37 10.69 -7.92
CA SER A 27 3.21 11.23 -8.64
C SER A 27 3.51 11.76 -10.04
N GLN A 28 4.77 12.05 -10.38
CA GLN A 28 5.16 12.59 -11.69
C GLN A 28 5.75 11.53 -12.61
N ASP A 29 6.71 10.75 -12.12
CA ASP A 29 7.47 9.80 -12.92
C ASP A 29 6.83 8.41 -12.95
N PHE A 30 6.02 8.07 -11.93
CA PHE A 30 5.40 6.76 -11.73
C PHE A 30 3.91 6.90 -11.33
N PRO A 31 3.09 7.61 -12.13
CA PRO A 31 1.72 7.98 -11.74
C PRO A 31 0.80 6.76 -11.57
N ASP A 32 1.03 5.68 -12.30
CA ASP A 32 0.26 4.43 -12.20
C ASP A 32 0.57 3.72 -10.89
N GLU A 33 1.85 3.56 -10.55
CA GLU A 33 2.29 2.97 -9.28
C GLU A 33 1.83 3.81 -8.09
N TRP A 34 1.90 5.14 -8.21
CA TRP A 34 1.36 6.05 -7.21
C TRP A 34 -0.14 5.84 -7.01
N GLY A 35 -0.90 5.71 -8.11
CA GLY A 35 -2.34 5.41 -8.08
C GLY A 35 -2.64 4.08 -7.40
N ASP A 36 -1.86 3.04 -7.69
CA ASP A 36 -1.98 1.72 -7.07
C ASP A 36 -1.75 1.76 -5.56
N LEU A 37 -0.73 2.49 -5.10
CA LEU A 37 -0.45 2.65 -3.67
C LEU A 37 -1.58 3.41 -2.97
N LEU A 38 -2.11 4.48 -3.58
CA LEU A 38 -3.24 5.21 -3.01
C LEU A 38 -4.52 4.36 -2.98
N ALA A 39 -4.76 3.54 -3.99
CA ALA A 39 -5.89 2.61 -4.02
C ALA A 39 -5.74 1.55 -2.92
N LEU A 40 -4.55 0.98 -2.77
CA LEU A 40 -4.23 0.02 -1.72
C LEU A 40 -4.51 0.60 -0.33
N LEU A 41 -3.99 1.80 -0.02
CA LEU A 41 -4.18 2.45 1.27
C LEU A 41 -5.67 2.77 1.55
N GLN A 42 -6.43 3.13 0.52
CA GLN A 42 -7.86 3.38 0.64
C GLN A 42 -8.69 2.11 0.87
N GLU A 43 -8.27 0.96 0.34
CA GLU A 43 -8.98 -0.31 0.48
C GLU A 43 -8.52 -1.15 1.68
N LEU A 44 -7.28 -0.95 2.15
CA LEU A 44 -6.71 -1.70 3.26
C LEU A 44 -7.53 -1.48 4.54
N ARG A 45 -8.06 -2.56 5.09
CA ARG A 45 -8.80 -2.55 6.36
C ARG A 45 -8.24 -3.62 7.29
N LEU A 46 -7.74 -3.18 8.44
CA LEU A 46 -7.26 -4.10 9.48
C LEU A 46 -8.46 -4.69 10.22
N LYS A 47 -8.91 -5.87 9.79
CA LYS A 47 -10.04 -6.57 10.41
C LYS A 47 -9.58 -7.26 11.70
N LYS A 48 -10.38 -7.18 12.78
CA LYS A 48 -10.11 -7.90 14.03
C LYS A 48 -9.93 -9.41 13.79
N SER A 49 -10.70 -9.98 12.87
CA SER A 49 -10.59 -11.39 12.46
C SER A 49 -9.24 -11.75 11.85
N TRP A 50 -8.47 -10.80 11.32
CA TRP A 50 -7.15 -11.03 10.75
C TRP A 50 -6.05 -11.08 11.80
N ILE A 51 -6.31 -10.54 12.99
CA ILE A 51 -5.39 -10.49 14.12
C ILE A 51 -5.72 -11.59 15.15
N SER A 52 -7.01 -11.89 15.32
CA SER A 52 -7.50 -12.82 16.33
C SER A 52 -7.19 -14.29 16.03
N VAL A 53 -6.82 -14.63 14.79
CA VAL A 53 -6.41 -15.99 14.43
C VAL A 53 -4.94 -16.13 14.81
N GLY A 54 -4.67 -16.84 15.90
CA GLY A 54 -3.31 -17.07 16.38
C GLY A 54 -2.48 -17.92 15.41
N GLY A 55 -1.22 -17.54 15.20
CA GLY A 55 -0.13 -18.36 14.67
C GLY A 55 -0.26 -18.86 13.21
N GLY A 56 0.68 -18.46 12.36
CA GLY A 56 0.83 -18.93 10.98
C GLY A 56 1.89 -18.11 10.24
N ASN A 57 2.44 -18.64 9.13
CA ASN A 57 3.56 -18.00 8.42
C ASN A 57 3.20 -16.60 7.88
N LYS A 58 2.08 -16.47 7.16
CA LYS A 58 1.66 -15.22 6.49
C LYS A 58 0.33 -14.71 7.02
N SER A 59 0.29 -13.44 7.47
CA SER A 59 -0.93 -12.80 7.94
C SER A 59 -1.94 -12.57 6.80
N GLN A 60 -3.23 -12.56 7.12
CA GLN A 60 -4.28 -12.24 6.13
C GLN A 60 -4.12 -10.83 5.56
N LEU A 61 -3.57 -9.90 6.35
CA LEU A 61 -3.20 -8.56 5.91
C LEU A 61 -2.14 -8.62 4.79
N ALA A 62 -1.06 -9.37 5.01
CA ALA A 62 0.00 -9.53 4.01
C ALA A 62 -0.52 -10.24 2.74
N ALA A 63 -1.38 -11.26 2.91
CA ALA A 63 -2.02 -11.93 1.77
C ALA A 63 -2.92 -10.98 0.96
N PHE A 64 -3.64 -10.07 1.62
CA PHE A 64 -4.44 -9.05 0.96
C PHE A 64 -3.58 -8.09 0.13
N VAL A 65 -2.51 -7.54 0.73
CA VAL A 65 -1.60 -6.60 0.05
C VAL A 65 -0.97 -7.25 -1.18
N ASP A 66 -0.42 -8.46 -1.02
CA ASP A 66 0.23 -9.17 -2.12
C ASP A 66 -0.77 -9.47 -3.24
N GLY A 67 -1.95 -9.98 -2.91
CA GLY A 67 -2.98 -10.24 -3.91
C GLY A 67 -3.46 -8.96 -4.61
N PHE A 68 -3.55 -7.84 -3.89
CA PHE A 68 -3.94 -6.55 -4.46
C PHE A 68 -2.92 -6.06 -5.49
N LEU A 69 -1.64 -6.08 -5.14
CA LEU A 69 -0.56 -5.59 -5.99
C LEU A 69 -0.24 -6.55 -7.14
N SER A 70 -0.24 -7.87 -6.89
CA SER A 70 0.00 -8.85 -7.97
C SER A 70 -1.07 -8.81 -9.05
N ARG A 71 -2.34 -8.56 -8.70
CA ARG A 71 -3.41 -8.35 -9.71
C ARG A 71 -3.21 -7.10 -10.56
N ARG A 72 -2.38 -6.16 -10.09
CA ARG A 72 -2.00 -4.92 -10.77
C ARG A 72 -0.62 -5.02 -11.44
N GLY A 73 -0.06 -6.24 -11.56
CA GLY A 73 1.18 -6.48 -12.29
C GLY A 73 2.46 -6.26 -11.50
N TRP A 74 2.38 -5.98 -10.20
CA TRP A 74 3.56 -5.85 -9.35
C TRP A 74 4.23 -7.21 -9.18
N ILE A 75 5.54 -7.24 -9.42
CA ILE A 75 6.38 -8.43 -9.26
C ILE A 75 7.25 -8.31 -8.03
N VAL A 76 7.49 -9.46 -7.39
CA VAL A 76 8.52 -9.53 -6.34
C VAL A 76 9.89 -9.43 -6.98
N SER A 77 10.77 -8.60 -6.42
CA SER A 77 12.11 -8.36 -6.96
C SER A 77 12.99 -9.62 -7.02
N HIS A 78 12.71 -10.62 -6.19
CA HIS A 78 13.37 -11.92 -6.15
C HIS A 78 12.43 -13.06 -6.57
N ALA A 79 11.79 -12.94 -7.73
CA ALA A 79 11.22 -14.10 -8.40
C ALA A 79 12.39 -14.90 -9.01
N VAL A 80 12.84 -15.95 -8.32
CA VAL A 80 13.71 -16.95 -8.95
C VAL A 80 12.84 -17.68 -9.97
N VAL A 81 13.08 -17.36 -11.25
CA VAL A 81 12.54 -18.11 -12.41
C VAL A 81 13.12 -19.51 -12.48
#